data_AF-A0A952RZY7-F1
#
_entry.id   AF-A0A952RZY7-F1
#
_cell.length_a   1.000
_cell.length_b   1.000
_cell.length_c   1.000
_cell.angle_alpha   90.00
_cell.angle_beta   90.00
_cell.angle_gamma   90.00
#
_symmetry.space_group_name_H-M   'P 1'
#
loop_
_entity.id
_entity.type
_entity.pdbx_description
1 polymer ?
#
loop_
_entity_poly.entity_id
_entity_poly.type
_entity_poly.pdbx_seq_one_letter_code
_entity_poly.pdbx_strand_id
1 'polypeptide(L)'
;MITKPKVFQYVGYGFAILALTLVAGDLSVQGQSRDPFAKPGWARTRDRATGTNSTGTGKAGEKPVENLGAPPIEQRISYYKRLRDAAVASGGELPKVTSVLTLSEMSVTGIFRTPRGLAAMVEATPIKLSYTIYPGEKFFDGQLVAVEENQLVFRRVTKMSNGKFVSSVENKLLRQYTDSEQIQGTAPANTATAAAQPQPSVDGKASPVSIVSPLAEMEAQPAEAPQRSNAKGNRKVRTAKNQK
;
A
#
# COMPACT_ATOMS: atom_id res chain seq x y z
N MET A 1 52.29 80.10 18.84
CA MET A 1 51.84 79.11 19.83
C MET A 1 50.35 78.87 19.67
N ILE A 2 49.94 77.63 19.39
CA ILE A 2 48.86 76.87 20.03
C ILE A 2 48.64 75.58 19.24
N THR A 3 48.85 74.50 19.96
CA THR A 3 48.68 73.07 19.66
C THR A 3 47.25 72.73 19.23
N LYS A 4 47.09 71.70 18.37
CA LYS A 4 45.82 70.96 18.23
C LYS A 4 46.01 69.49 18.64
N PRO A 5 45.10 68.90 19.45
CA PRO A 5 45.39 67.64 20.14
C PRO A 5 44.77 66.41 19.47
N LYS A 6 45.54 65.32 19.47
CA LYS A 6 45.25 64.00 20.06
C LYS A 6 43.87 63.34 19.83
N VAL A 7 43.18 63.58 18.72
CA VAL A 7 41.96 62.81 18.37
C VAL A 7 42.24 61.72 17.33
N PHE A 8 43.21 61.92 16.44
CA PHE A 8 43.52 60.95 15.38
C PHE A 8 44.33 59.73 15.83
N GLN A 9 44.97 59.76 17.01
CA GLN A 9 45.75 58.62 17.51
C GLN A 9 44.89 57.50 18.09
N TYR A 10 43.70 57.79 18.63
CA TYR A 10 42.88 56.76 19.29
C TYR A 10 42.07 55.89 18.33
N VAL A 11 41.80 56.37 17.12
CA VAL A 11 41.08 55.60 16.09
C VAL A 11 41.98 54.50 15.47
N GLY A 12 43.30 54.72 15.40
CA GLY A 12 44.24 53.74 14.87
C GLY A 12 44.49 52.54 15.78
N TYR A 13 44.53 52.74 17.11
CA TYR A 13 44.77 51.65 18.05
C TYR A 13 43.56 50.72 18.27
N GLY A 14 42.33 51.23 18.09
CA GLY A 14 41.12 50.42 18.21
C GLY A 14 40.99 49.35 17.11
N PHE A 15 41.38 49.68 15.87
CA PHE A 15 41.29 48.75 14.74
C PHE A 15 42.36 47.65 14.78
N ALA A 16 43.54 47.92 15.35
CA ALA A 16 44.63 46.95 15.45
C ALA A 16 44.37 45.85 16.50
N ILE A 17 43.64 46.16 17.58
CA ILE A 17 43.32 45.18 18.64
C ILE A 17 42.19 44.25 18.21
N LEU A 18 41.21 44.74 17.43
CA LEU A 18 40.11 43.92 16.92
C LEU A 18 40.56 42.91 15.84
N ALA A 19 41.59 43.26 15.04
CA ALA A 19 42.14 42.36 14.03
C ALA A 19 43.05 41.25 14.61
N LEU A 20 43.70 41.50 15.75
CA LEU A 20 44.58 40.51 16.39
C LEU A 20 43.80 39.43 17.18
N THR A 21 42.64 39.77 17.75
CA THR A 21 41.81 38.81 18.49
C THR A 21 41.01 37.86 17.61
N LEU A 22 40.80 38.19 16.32
CA LEU A 22 40.11 37.33 15.36
C LEU A 22 41.03 36.30 14.68
N VAL A 23 42.36 36.40 14.79
CA VAL A 23 43.32 35.48 14.15
C VAL A 23 43.95 34.48 15.15
N ALA A 24 43.87 34.73 16.46
CA ALA A 24 44.43 33.85 17.49
C ALA A 24 43.46 32.78 18.05
N GLY A 25 42.24 32.67 17.52
CA GLY A 25 41.20 31.78 18.03
C GLY A 25 41.11 30.38 17.41
N ASP A 26 41.83 30.09 16.33
CA ASP A 26 41.64 28.87 15.51
C ASP A 26 42.81 27.88 15.56
N LEU A 27 43.64 27.91 16.62
CA LEU A 27 44.78 27.00 16.75
C LEU A 27 44.86 26.31 18.11
N SER A 28 43.77 25.68 18.52
CA SER A 28 43.79 24.49 19.39
C SER A 28 42.42 23.84 19.36
N VAL A 29 42.37 22.51 19.52
CA VAL A 29 41.19 21.63 19.42
C VAL A 29 40.91 21.04 18.01
N GLN A 30 41.96 20.57 17.34
CA GLN A 30 41.84 19.38 16.48
C GLN A 30 42.38 18.18 17.23
N GLY A 31 41.50 17.45 17.91
CA GLY A 31 41.80 16.12 18.42
C GLY A 31 41.33 15.85 19.83
N GLN A 32 40.03 15.92 20.08
CA GLN A 32 39.37 15.15 21.16
C GLN A 32 37.86 15.38 21.15
N SER A 33 37.16 14.70 20.22
CA SER A 33 35.75 14.34 20.44
C SER A 33 35.38 13.17 19.54
N ARG A 34 35.89 11.99 19.89
CA ARG A 34 35.26 10.74 19.45
C ARG A 34 34.26 10.38 20.53
N ASP A 35 32.99 10.52 20.20
CA ASP A 35 31.86 10.15 21.08
C ASP A 35 32.09 8.71 21.62
N PRO A 36 32.24 8.54 22.95
CA PRO A 36 32.56 7.24 23.56
C PRO A 36 31.41 6.23 23.46
N PHE A 37 30.23 6.64 22.99
CA PHE A 37 29.07 5.77 22.75
C PHE A 37 28.78 5.56 21.26
N ALA A 38 29.62 6.10 20.36
CA ALA A 38 29.48 5.88 18.94
C ALA A 38 29.71 4.40 18.61
N LYS A 39 28.64 3.71 18.19
CA LYS A 39 28.72 2.31 17.76
C LYS A 39 29.73 2.17 16.61
N PRO A 40 30.71 1.25 16.71
CA PRO A 40 31.67 0.99 15.64
C PRO A 40 30.94 0.55 14.38
N GLY A 41 31.53 0.81 13.20
CA GLY A 41 30.83 0.69 11.91
C GLY A 41 30.20 -0.68 11.61
N TRP A 42 30.65 -1.74 12.27
CA TRP A 42 30.07 -3.09 12.15
C TRP A 42 28.77 -3.28 12.96
N ALA A 43 28.50 -2.42 13.93
CA ALA A 43 27.32 -2.46 14.81
C ALA A 43 26.24 -1.42 14.42
N ARG A 44 26.41 -0.72 13.29
CA ARG A 44 25.39 0.16 12.72
C ARG A 44 24.48 -0.66 11.82
N THR A 45 23.28 -0.95 12.30
CA THR A 45 22.17 -1.37 11.43
C THR A 45 21.90 -0.25 10.43
N ARG A 46 21.86 -0.59 9.14
CA ARG A 46 21.61 0.36 8.07
C ARG A 46 20.14 0.77 8.14
N ASP A 47 19.84 1.77 8.95
CA ASP A 47 18.52 2.40 8.95
C ASP A 47 18.34 3.06 7.58
N ARG A 48 17.32 2.57 6.87
CA ARG A 48 16.87 3.05 5.57
C ARG A 48 16.36 4.48 5.76
N ALA A 49 17.27 5.44 5.68
CA ALA A 49 16.94 6.85 5.66
C ALA A 49 16.45 7.23 4.25
N THR A 50 15.20 7.66 4.20
CA THR A 50 14.60 8.48 3.16
C THR A 50 15.53 9.62 2.75
N GLY A 51 15.77 9.76 1.46
CA GLY A 51 16.22 11.00 0.85
C GLY A 51 17.71 11.07 0.46
N THR A 52 17.91 11.43 -0.81
CA THR A 52 19.15 11.92 -1.45
C THR A 52 19.91 10.88 -2.28
N ASN A 53 19.89 11.15 -3.59
CA ASN A 53 20.58 10.45 -4.67
C ASN A 53 22.01 10.06 -4.32
N SER A 54 22.29 8.77 -4.42
CA SER A 54 23.64 8.28 -4.71
C SER A 54 23.57 7.22 -5.80
N THR A 55 24.20 7.54 -6.92
CA THR A 55 24.52 6.67 -8.04
C THR A 55 25.40 5.53 -7.52
N GLY A 56 24.75 4.43 -7.15
CA GLY A 56 25.38 3.16 -6.81
C GLY A 56 24.85 2.07 -7.73
N THR A 57 25.74 1.49 -8.52
CA THR A 57 25.54 0.32 -9.37
C THR A 57 25.06 -0.88 -8.54
N GLY A 58 23.73 -0.97 -8.37
CA GLY A 58 23.03 -2.11 -7.80
C GLY A 58 22.70 -3.13 -8.88
N LYS A 59 22.97 -4.40 -8.57
CA LYS A 59 22.67 -5.60 -9.37
C LYS A 59 21.37 -5.50 -10.18
N ALA A 60 21.49 -5.82 -11.47
CA ALA A 60 20.36 -6.13 -12.34
C ALA A 60 19.56 -7.31 -11.78
N GLY A 61 18.22 -7.19 -11.81
CA GLY A 61 17.37 -8.35 -12.05
C GLY A 61 16.26 -8.66 -11.05
N GLU A 62 15.67 -7.70 -10.34
CA GLU A 62 14.31 -7.92 -9.83
C GLU A 62 13.47 -6.68 -10.12
N LYS A 63 12.59 -6.79 -11.13
CA LYS A 63 11.61 -5.75 -11.42
C LYS A 63 10.79 -5.53 -10.14
N PRO A 64 10.50 -4.27 -9.73
CA PRO A 64 9.61 -4.02 -8.61
C PRO A 64 8.32 -4.84 -8.78
N VAL A 65 7.95 -5.62 -7.76
CA VAL A 65 6.70 -6.38 -7.78
C VAL A 65 5.57 -5.34 -7.72
N GLU A 66 4.87 -5.18 -8.83
CA GLU A 66 3.81 -4.20 -8.99
C GLU A 66 2.45 -4.91 -8.94
N ASN A 67 1.47 -4.25 -8.34
CA ASN A 67 0.10 -4.73 -8.36
C ASN A 67 -0.43 -4.57 -9.78
N LEU A 68 -0.85 -5.65 -10.43
CA LEU A 68 -1.32 -5.63 -11.83
C LEU A 68 -2.64 -4.85 -12.03
N GLY A 69 -3.22 -4.31 -10.96
CA GLY A 69 -4.50 -3.60 -10.99
C GLY A 69 -5.68 -4.53 -11.33
N ALA A 70 -6.89 -4.00 -11.21
CA ALA A 70 -8.08 -4.67 -11.71
C ALA A 70 -8.23 -4.40 -13.21
N PRO A 71 -8.60 -5.39 -14.04
CA PRO A 71 -8.95 -5.18 -15.44
C PRO A 71 -10.14 -4.22 -15.60
N PRO A 72 -10.29 -3.56 -16.76
CA PRO A 72 -11.44 -2.70 -17.04
C PRO A 72 -12.77 -3.44 -16.91
N ILE A 73 -13.83 -2.68 -16.58
CA ILE A 73 -15.16 -3.25 -16.27
C ILE A 73 -15.74 -4.09 -17.41
N GLU A 74 -15.53 -3.67 -18.67
CA GLU A 74 -16.02 -4.37 -19.87
C GLU A 74 -15.45 -5.79 -19.98
N GLN A 75 -14.16 -5.95 -19.68
CA GLN A 75 -13.51 -7.26 -19.68
C GLN A 75 -14.10 -8.16 -18.59
N ARG A 76 -14.38 -7.61 -17.42
CA ARG A 76 -14.99 -8.35 -16.31
C ARG A 76 -16.45 -8.75 -16.61
N ILE A 77 -17.21 -7.91 -17.30
CA ILE A 77 -18.55 -8.25 -17.79
C ILE A 77 -18.48 -9.42 -18.77
N SER A 78 -17.51 -9.40 -19.70
CA SER A 78 -17.34 -10.49 -20.67
C SER A 78 -16.96 -11.81 -19.98
N TYR A 79 -16.11 -11.75 -18.95
CA TYR A 79 -15.74 -12.89 -18.11
C TYR A 79 -16.96 -13.45 -17.36
N TYR A 80 -17.78 -12.60 -16.77
CA TYR A 80 -19.00 -13.01 -16.08
C TYR A 80 -20.01 -13.70 -17.02
N LYS A 81 -20.17 -13.20 -18.24
CA LYS A 81 -21.04 -13.87 -19.24
C LYS A 81 -20.57 -15.31 -19.47
N ARG A 82 -19.26 -15.52 -19.68
CA ARG A 82 -18.69 -16.86 -19.84
C ARG A 82 -18.88 -17.74 -18.61
N LEU A 83 -18.69 -17.19 -17.41
CA LEU A 83 -18.94 -17.93 -16.16
C LEU A 83 -20.40 -18.36 -16.03
N ARG A 84 -21.34 -17.47 -16.38
CA ARG A 84 -22.76 -17.78 -16.35
C ARG A 84 -23.10 -18.87 -17.37
N ASP A 85 -22.60 -18.76 -18.60
CA ASP A 85 -22.84 -19.76 -19.65
C ASP A 85 -22.28 -21.13 -19.24
N ALA A 86 -21.09 -21.15 -18.62
CA ALA A 86 -20.47 -22.36 -18.09
C ALA A 86 -21.24 -22.96 -16.89
N ALA A 87 -21.79 -22.12 -16.00
CA ALA A 87 -22.63 -22.57 -14.89
C ALA A 87 -23.95 -23.17 -15.40
N VAL A 88 -24.57 -22.55 -16.40
CA VAL A 88 -25.78 -23.08 -17.06
C VAL A 88 -25.48 -24.41 -17.74
N ALA A 89 -24.34 -24.53 -18.45
CA ALA A 89 -23.94 -25.76 -19.12
C ALA A 89 -23.62 -26.90 -18.13
N SER A 90 -23.08 -26.58 -16.95
CA SER A 90 -22.77 -27.57 -15.90
C SER A 90 -23.93 -27.81 -14.92
N GLY A 91 -25.05 -27.09 -15.05
CA GLY A 91 -26.17 -27.14 -14.10
C GLY A 91 -25.81 -26.61 -12.70
N GLY A 92 -24.73 -25.83 -12.58
CA GLY A 92 -24.26 -25.26 -11.33
C GLY A 92 -25.02 -24.01 -10.90
N GLU A 93 -24.65 -23.46 -9.74
CA GLU A 93 -25.22 -22.21 -9.25
C GLU A 93 -24.84 -21.04 -10.15
N LEU A 94 -25.83 -20.22 -10.51
CA LEU A 94 -25.58 -19.04 -11.32
C LEU A 94 -24.76 -18.02 -10.50
N PRO A 95 -23.61 -17.55 -11.02
CA PRO A 95 -22.84 -16.51 -10.36
C PRO A 95 -23.68 -15.23 -10.24
N LYS A 96 -23.52 -14.51 -9.13
CA LYS A 96 -24.16 -13.20 -8.93
C LYS A 96 -23.45 -12.11 -9.73
N VAL A 97 -24.19 -11.07 -10.10
CA VAL A 97 -23.66 -9.90 -10.82
C VAL A 97 -22.55 -9.18 -10.02
N THR A 98 -22.57 -9.30 -8.69
CA THR A 98 -21.54 -8.77 -7.80
C THR A 98 -20.14 -9.32 -8.11
N SER A 99 -20.01 -10.49 -8.73
CA SER A 99 -18.71 -11.08 -9.10
C SER A 99 -17.97 -10.29 -10.18
N VAL A 100 -18.63 -9.35 -10.85
CA VAL A 100 -18.01 -8.42 -11.82
C VAL A 100 -17.33 -7.26 -11.11
N LEU A 101 -17.86 -6.85 -9.96
CA LEU A 101 -17.45 -5.62 -9.26
C LEU A 101 -16.18 -5.86 -8.46
N THR A 102 -15.29 -4.87 -8.43
CA THR A 102 -14.18 -4.87 -7.47
C THR A 102 -14.62 -4.27 -6.15
N LEU A 103 -13.90 -4.58 -5.07
CA LEU A 103 -14.14 -3.96 -3.78
C LEU A 103 -13.97 -2.43 -3.85
N SER A 104 -12.98 -1.93 -4.60
CA SER A 104 -12.75 -0.49 -4.78
C SER A 104 -13.91 0.25 -5.45
N GLU A 105 -14.70 -0.45 -6.27
CA GLU A 105 -15.84 0.09 -7.01
C GLU A 105 -17.14 0.10 -6.19
N MET A 106 -17.08 -0.25 -4.91
CA MET A 106 -18.26 -0.36 -4.06
C MET A 106 -18.23 0.56 -2.84
N SER A 107 -19.36 1.19 -2.56
CA SER A 107 -19.63 1.96 -1.34
C SER A 107 -20.74 1.30 -0.53
N VAL A 108 -20.62 1.32 0.80
CA VAL A 108 -21.60 0.74 1.72
C VAL A 108 -22.65 1.79 2.04
N THR A 109 -23.89 1.59 1.63
CA THR A 109 -24.96 2.59 1.79
C THR A 109 -25.87 2.29 2.97
N GLY A 110 -26.00 1.02 3.36
CA GLY A 110 -26.83 0.63 4.50
C GLY A 110 -26.45 -0.75 5.03
N ILE A 111 -26.69 -0.98 6.31
CA ILE A 111 -26.56 -2.29 6.96
C ILE A 111 -27.86 -2.55 7.71
N PHE A 112 -28.44 -3.73 7.51
CA PHE A 112 -29.73 -4.07 8.09
C PHE A 112 -29.84 -5.55 8.42
N ARG A 113 -30.74 -5.88 9.35
CA ARG A 113 -31.02 -7.25 9.77
C ARG A 113 -32.12 -7.84 8.90
N THR A 114 -31.90 -9.04 8.40
CA THR A 114 -32.87 -9.85 7.68
C THR A 114 -33.13 -11.15 8.46
N PRO A 115 -34.19 -11.91 8.13
CA PRO A 115 -34.38 -13.25 8.72
C PRO A 115 -33.20 -14.20 8.51
N ARG A 116 -32.34 -13.94 7.52
CA ARG A 116 -31.13 -14.72 7.23
C ARG A 116 -29.88 -14.24 7.97
N GLY A 117 -29.99 -13.18 8.78
CA GLY A 117 -28.87 -12.53 9.46
C GLY A 117 -28.62 -11.11 8.94
N LEU A 118 -27.44 -10.57 9.23
CA LEU A 118 -27.04 -9.24 8.77
C LEU A 118 -26.79 -9.23 7.26
N ALA A 119 -27.31 -8.21 6.59
CA ALA A 119 -27.09 -7.92 5.19
C ALA A 119 -26.67 -6.46 5.03
N ALA A 120 -26.00 -6.15 3.93
CA ALA A 120 -25.66 -4.78 3.59
C ALA A 120 -26.17 -4.41 2.22
N MET A 121 -26.56 -3.15 2.09
CA MET A 121 -26.79 -2.50 0.81
C MET A 121 -25.50 -1.84 0.37
N VAL A 122 -25.09 -2.14 -0.85
CA VAL A 122 -23.87 -1.60 -1.46
C VAL A 122 -24.21 -1.00 -2.81
N GLU A 123 -23.64 0.16 -3.08
CA GLU A 123 -23.77 0.85 -4.36
C GLU A 123 -22.49 0.67 -5.17
N ALA A 124 -22.65 0.33 -6.45
CA ALA A 124 -21.54 0.13 -7.38
C ALA A 124 -21.25 1.41 -8.19
N THR A 125 -20.00 1.84 -8.23
CA THR A 125 -19.48 2.91 -9.08
C THR A 125 -18.74 2.29 -10.27
N PRO A 126 -18.97 2.72 -11.54
CA PRO A 126 -19.76 3.87 -11.99
C PRO A 126 -21.24 3.57 -12.32
N ILE A 127 -21.67 2.32 -12.20
CA ILE A 127 -22.98 1.86 -12.72
C ILE A 127 -24.20 2.29 -11.89
N LYS A 128 -23.99 2.85 -10.69
CA LYS A 128 -25.01 3.30 -9.71
C LYS A 128 -26.09 2.25 -9.42
N LEU A 129 -25.69 0.98 -9.43
CA LEU A 129 -26.58 -0.12 -9.08
C LEU A 129 -26.42 -0.44 -7.60
N SER A 130 -27.54 -0.54 -6.91
CA SER A 130 -27.59 -0.92 -5.50
C SER A 130 -27.94 -2.39 -5.37
N TYR A 131 -27.13 -3.14 -4.64
CA TYR A 131 -27.32 -4.56 -4.38
C TYR A 131 -27.41 -4.82 -2.89
N THR A 132 -28.25 -5.78 -2.49
CA THR A 132 -28.22 -6.35 -1.15
C THR A 132 -27.29 -7.56 -1.17
N ILE A 133 -26.29 -7.54 -0.29
CA ILE A 133 -25.26 -8.57 -0.20
C ILE A 133 -25.27 -9.25 1.17
N TYR A 134 -24.97 -10.54 1.17
CA TYR A 134 -24.87 -11.39 2.35
C TYR A 134 -23.43 -11.91 2.56
N PRO A 135 -23.07 -12.33 3.79
CA PRO A 135 -21.81 -13.04 4.02
C PRO A 135 -21.62 -14.21 3.06
N GLY A 136 -20.39 -14.38 2.56
CA GLY A 136 -20.00 -15.39 1.59
C GLY A 136 -20.08 -14.94 0.13
N GLU A 137 -20.68 -13.78 -0.16
CA GLU A 137 -20.77 -13.27 -1.53
C GLU A 137 -19.41 -12.97 -2.16
N LYS A 138 -19.28 -13.35 -3.43
CA LYS A 138 -18.05 -13.20 -4.22
C LYS A 138 -18.08 -11.92 -5.05
N PHE A 139 -16.92 -11.28 -5.08
CA PHE A 139 -16.56 -10.11 -5.89
C PHE A 139 -15.41 -10.50 -6.82
N PHE A 140 -15.07 -9.63 -7.77
CA PHE A 140 -14.04 -9.92 -8.74
C PHE A 140 -12.67 -10.17 -8.10
N ASP A 141 -12.31 -9.35 -7.11
CA ASP A 141 -11.04 -9.35 -6.41
C ASP A 141 -11.19 -9.66 -4.91
N GLY A 142 -12.31 -10.24 -4.48
CA GLY A 142 -12.48 -10.57 -3.07
C GLY A 142 -13.80 -11.23 -2.71
N GLN A 143 -13.97 -11.52 -1.43
CA GLN A 143 -15.17 -12.16 -0.89
C GLN A 143 -15.60 -11.43 0.39
N LEU A 144 -16.91 -11.25 0.56
CA LEU A 144 -17.47 -10.76 1.82
C LEU A 144 -17.39 -11.86 2.88
N VAL A 145 -16.62 -11.62 3.94
CA VAL A 145 -16.42 -12.58 5.03
C VAL A 145 -17.49 -12.39 6.10
N ALA A 146 -17.70 -11.14 6.52
CA ALA A 146 -18.64 -10.82 7.58
C ALA A 146 -19.29 -9.44 7.36
N VAL A 147 -20.54 -9.34 7.81
CA VAL A 147 -21.26 -8.07 7.93
C VAL A 147 -21.35 -7.76 9.42
N GLU A 148 -20.76 -6.65 9.84
CA GLU A 148 -20.89 -6.10 11.19
C GLU A 148 -21.87 -4.93 11.18
N GLU A 149 -22.20 -4.37 12.34
CA GLU A 149 -23.22 -3.32 12.45
C GLU A 149 -22.81 -2.00 11.78
N ASN A 150 -21.50 -1.70 11.77
CA ASN A 150 -20.96 -0.44 11.27
C ASN A 150 -20.02 -0.61 10.06
N GLN A 151 -19.66 -1.84 9.71
CA GLN A 151 -18.67 -2.11 8.67
C GLN A 151 -18.86 -3.49 8.02
N LEU A 152 -18.28 -3.63 6.84
CA LEU A 152 -18.14 -4.88 6.11
C LEU A 152 -16.68 -5.33 6.14
N VAL A 153 -16.48 -6.62 6.36
CA VAL A 153 -15.16 -7.25 6.37
C VAL A 153 -15.02 -8.11 5.13
N PHE A 154 -14.10 -7.72 4.25
CA PHE A 154 -13.80 -8.43 3.01
C PHE A 154 -12.44 -9.11 3.07
N ARG A 155 -12.33 -10.25 2.38
CA ARG A 155 -11.05 -10.85 2.02
C ARG A 155 -10.73 -10.45 0.58
N ARG A 156 -9.82 -9.51 0.39
CA ARG A 156 -9.32 -9.07 -0.92
C ARG A 156 -8.18 -9.97 -1.38
N VAL A 157 -8.11 -10.23 -2.67
CA VAL A 157 -7.08 -11.04 -3.33
C VAL A 157 -6.51 -10.23 -4.49
N THR A 158 -5.25 -9.84 -4.36
CA THR A 158 -4.54 -9.07 -5.41
C THR A 158 -3.55 -9.97 -6.13
N LYS A 159 -3.60 -9.96 -7.47
CA LYS A 159 -2.61 -10.64 -8.31
C LYS A 159 -1.40 -9.73 -8.50
N MET A 160 -0.24 -10.20 -8.05
CA MET A 160 1.03 -9.51 -8.18
C MET A 160 1.66 -9.79 -9.55
N SER A 161 2.54 -8.89 -10.04
CA SER A 161 3.23 -9.05 -11.34
C SER A 161 4.09 -10.30 -11.44
N ASN A 162 4.49 -10.89 -10.31
CA ASN A 162 5.22 -12.15 -10.22
C ASN A 162 4.29 -13.40 -10.25
N GLY A 163 3.00 -13.23 -10.50
CA GLY A 163 2.01 -14.31 -10.52
C GLY A 163 1.58 -14.82 -9.15
N LYS A 164 2.09 -14.25 -8.05
CA LYS A 164 1.66 -14.59 -6.69
C LYS A 164 0.34 -13.88 -6.36
N PHE A 165 -0.47 -14.53 -5.54
CA PHE A 165 -1.68 -13.96 -4.97
C PHE A 165 -1.40 -13.50 -3.54
N VAL A 166 -1.81 -12.27 -3.23
CA VAL A 166 -1.76 -11.75 -1.87
C VAL A 166 -3.18 -11.56 -1.37
N SER A 167 -3.52 -12.28 -0.30
CA SER A 167 -4.78 -12.10 0.41
C SER A 167 -4.62 -11.08 1.53
N SER A 168 -5.45 -10.04 1.52
CA SER A 168 -5.55 -9.04 2.58
C SER A 168 -6.98 -8.94 3.10
N VAL A 169 -7.13 -8.55 4.36
CA VAL A 169 -8.44 -8.22 4.93
C VAL A 169 -8.68 -6.73 4.71
N GLU A 170 -9.83 -6.37 4.17
CA GLU A 170 -10.23 -4.99 3.90
C GLU A 170 -11.56 -4.68 4.60
N ASN A 171 -11.56 -3.64 5.42
CA ASN A 171 -12.74 -3.19 6.14
C ASN A 171 -13.33 -1.97 5.42
N LYS A 172 -14.61 -2.05 5.05
CA LYS A 172 -15.36 -0.91 4.52
C LYS A 172 -16.41 -0.46 5.50
N LEU A 173 -16.28 0.78 5.95
CA LEU A 173 -17.24 1.39 6.87
C LEU A 173 -18.54 1.75 6.15
N LEU A 174 -19.64 1.75 6.89
CA LEU A 174 -20.90 2.33 6.47
C LEU A 174 -20.70 3.80 6.10
N ARG A 175 -21.16 4.21 4.91
CA ARG A 175 -21.10 5.61 4.47
C ARG A 175 -21.96 6.45 5.40
N GLN A 176 -21.34 7.42 6.06
CA GLN A 176 -22.03 8.43 6.83
C GLN A 176 -22.43 9.56 5.88
N TYR A 177 -23.72 9.86 5.81
CA TYR A 177 -24.20 11.03 5.08
C TYR A 177 -23.92 12.26 5.92
N THR A 178 -23.41 13.32 5.30
CA THR A 178 -23.31 14.61 5.97
C THR A 178 -24.69 15.27 6.06
N ASP A 179 -24.94 16.07 7.10
CA ASP A 179 -26.24 16.75 7.31
C ASP A 179 -26.71 17.53 6.07
N SER A 180 -25.76 18.09 5.30
CA SER A 180 -25.98 18.76 4.02
C SER A 180 -26.57 17.86 2.94
N GLU A 181 -26.15 16.59 2.86
CA GLU A 181 -26.66 15.61 1.89
C GLU A 181 -28.02 15.04 2.35
N GLN A 182 -28.24 14.95 3.66
CA GLN A 182 -29.51 14.49 4.23
C GLN A 182 -30.64 15.50 4.02
N ILE A 183 -30.36 16.82 4.11
CA ILE A 183 -31.36 17.88 3.92
C ILE A 183 -31.74 18.05 2.44
N GLN A 184 -30.83 17.78 1.50
CA GLN A 184 -31.09 18.00 0.07
C GLN A 184 -31.88 16.88 -0.62
N GLY A 185 -32.16 15.76 0.06
CA GLY A 185 -33.10 14.72 -0.39
C GLY A 185 -32.81 14.11 -1.77
N THR A 186 -31.63 14.37 -2.33
CA THR A 186 -31.21 13.96 -3.67
C THR A 186 -29.92 13.18 -3.53
N ALA A 187 -29.91 11.95 -4.04
CA ALA A 187 -28.72 11.09 -4.04
C ALA A 187 -27.52 11.87 -4.61
N PRO A 188 -26.33 11.82 -3.97
CA PRO A 188 -25.23 12.68 -4.36
C PRO A 188 -24.81 12.33 -5.80
N ALA A 189 -24.93 13.31 -6.70
CA ALA A 189 -24.22 13.27 -7.95
C ALA A 189 -22.74 13.56 -7.62
N ASN A 190 -21.87 12.55 -7.75
CA ASN A 190 -20.44 12.78 -7.82
C ASN A 190 -20.16 13.70 -9.03
N THR A 191 -20.17 15.02 -8.83
CA THR A 191 -19.54 15.99 -9.72
C THR A 191 -18.05 16.00 -9.42
N ALA A 192 -17.38 14.89 -9.75
CA ALA A 192 -15.95 14.93 -9.97
C ALA A 192 -15.73 15.63 -11.31
N THR A 193 -15.32 16.88 -11.21
CA THR A 193 -14.78 17.71 -12.28
C THR A 193 -13.86 16.88 -13.17
N ALA A 194 -14.29 16.62 -14.40
CA ALA A 194 -13.44 16.07 -15.44
C ALA A 194 -12.41 17.14 -15.84
N ALA A 195 -11.28 17.17 -15.12
CA ALA A 195 -10.07 17.79 -15.60
C ALA A 195 -9.50 16.91 -16.72
N ALA A 196 -9.63 17.39 -17.95
CA ALA A 196 -9.02 16.80 -19.12
C ALA A 196 -7.50 16.73 -18.97
N GLN A 197 -6.94 15.53 -19.17
CA GLN A 197 -5.54 15.35 -19.53
C GLN A 197 -5.41 14.35 -20.68
N PRO A 198 -4.39 14.49 -21.54
CA PRO A 198 -4.43 14.08 -22.94
C PRO A 198 -4.20 12.59 -23.16
N GLN A 199 -4.84 12.05 -24.20
CA GLN A 199 -4.52 10.74 -24.80
C GLN A 199 -3.04 10.63 -25.18
N PRO A 200 -2.38 9.50 -24.87
CA PRO A 200 -1.40 8.91 -25.74
C PRO A 200 -2.05 7.81 -26.58
N SER A 201 -1.93 7.95 -27.89
CA SER A 201 -2.07 6.89 -28.87
C SER A 201 -1.06 5.77 -28.61
N VAL A 202 -1.51 4.52 -28.67
CA VAL A 202 -0.66 3.37 -29.02
C VAL A 202 -1.49 2.26 -29.64
N ASP A 203 -1.35 2.13 -30.96
CA ASP A 203 -1.53 0.89 -31.68
C ASP A 203 -0.68 -0.22 -31.05
N GLY A 204 -1.30 -1.36 -30.76
CA GLY A 204 -0.60 -2.49 -30.16
C GLY A 204 -1.52 -3.70 -29.97
N LYS A 205 -1.51 -4.58 -30.96
CA LYS A 205 -2.19 -5.89 -31.02
C LYS A 205 -2.04 -6.66 -29.69
N ALA A 206 -3.07 -6.63 -28.85
CA ALA A 206 -3.11 -7.34 -27.58
C ALA A 206 -3.48 -8.81 -27.82
N SER A 207 -2.52 -9.70 -27.57
CA SER A 207 -2.76 -11.14 -27.45
C SER A 207 -3.84 -11.42 -26.40
N PRO A 208 -4.68 -12.47 -26.55
CA PRO A 208 -5.76 -12.77 -25.63
C PRO A 208 -5.20 -13.25 -24.28
N VAL A 209 -5.00 -12.34 -23.34
CA VAL A 209 -4.75 -12.70 -21.94
C VAL A 209 -6.06 -13.28 -21.40
N SER A 210 -6.04 -14.56 -21.04
CA SER A 210 -7.15 -15.24 -20.39
C SER A 210 -7.40 -14.60 -19.01
N ILE A 211 -8.34 -13.66 -18.95
CA ILE A 211 -8.73 -12.98 -17.72
C ILE A 211 -9.52 -13.97 -16.85
N VAL A 212 -8.91 -14.38 -15.75
CA VAL A 212 -9.55 -15.15 -14.67
C VAL A 212 -9.62 -14.23 -13.45
N SER A 213 -10.72 -14.28 -12.71
CA SER A 213 -10.82 -13.58 -11.43
C SER A 213 -9.66 -14.05 -10.52
N PRO A 214 -8.87 -13.16 -9.92
CA PRO A 214 -7.79 -13.56 -9.00
C PRO A 214 -8.27 -14.45 -7.86
N LEU A 215 -9.50 -14.23 -7.37
CA LEU A 215 -10.12 -15.07 -6.36
C LEU A 215 -10.39 -16.48 -6.91
N ALA A 216 -11.03 -16.57 -8.09
CA ALA A 216 -11.33 -17.85 -8.72
C ALA A 216 -10.06 -18.63 -9.11
N GLU A 217 -9.03 -17.94 -9.57
CA GLU A 217 -7.74 -18.54 -9.92
C GLU A 217 -7.03 -19.09 -8.67
N MET A 218 -7.07 -18.36 -7.56
CA MET A 218 -6.54 -18.83 -6.27
C MET A 218 -7.36 -20.00 -5.69
N GLU A 219 -8.69 -20.00 -5.84
CA GLU A 219 -9.55 -21.13 -5.44
C GLU A 219 -9.33 -22.37 -6.31
N ALA A 220 -9.02 -22.19 -7.61
CA ALA A 220 -8.79 -23.27 -8.56
C ALA A 220 -7.37 -23.84 -8.48
N GLN A 221 -6.42 -23.18 -7.81
CA GLN A 221 -5.10 -23.75 -7.56
C GLN A 221 -5.21 -24.90 -6.54
N PRO A 222 -4.70 -26.10 -6.85
CA PRO A 222 -4.66 -27.17 -5.87
C PRO A 222 -3.85 -26.70 -4.67
N ALA A 223 -4.45 -26.75 -3.48
CA ALA A 223 -3.78 -26.42 -2.23
C ALA A 223 -2.47 -27.21 -2.16
N GLU A 224 -1.35 -26.51 -2.27
CA GLU A 224 -0.02 -27.11 -2.24
C GLU A 224 0.10 -27.89 -0.92
N ALA A 225 0.29 -29.22 -1.04
CA ALA A 225 0.35 -30.14 0.07
C ALA A 225 1.36 -29.67 1.12
N PRO A 226 1.11 -29.87 2.43
CA PRO A 226 2.03 -29.42 3.46
C PRO A 226 3.40 -30.09 3.24
N GLN A 227 4.40 -29.27 2.93
CA GLN A 227 5.80 -29.70 2.90
C GLN A 227 6.14 -30.31 4.25
N ARG A 228 6.29 -31.63 4.27
CA ARG A 228 6.85 -32.37 5.40
C ARG A 228 8.21 -31.74 5.72
N SER A 229 8.30 -31.09 6.87
CA SER A 229 9.55 -30.59 7.42
C SER A 229 10.45 -31.79 7.74
N ASN A 230 11.43 -32.03 6.86
CA ASN A 230 12.53 -32.95 7.16
C ASN A 230 13.45 -32.29 8.20
N ALA A 231 13.09 -32.43 9.47
CA ALA A 231 13.96 -32.14 10.60
C ALA A 231 15.07 -33.19 10.66
N LYS A 232 16.17 -32.96 9.93
CA LYS A 232 17.41 -33.73 10.10
C LYS A 232 18.24 -33.07 11.20
N GLY A 233 18.10 -33.61 12.40
CA GLY A 233 18.84 -33.19 13.58
C GLY A 233 20.34 -33.38 13.42
N ASN A 234 21.11 -32.35 13.75
CA ASN A 234 22.52 -32.50 14.06
C ASN A 234 22.91 -31.46 15.12
N ARG A 235 22.56 -31.73 16.38
CA ARG A 235 23.07 -30.97 17.53
C ARG A 235 23.97 -31.91 18.34
N LYS A 236 25.28 -31.84 18.09
CA LYS A 236 26.29 -32.50 18.92
C LYS A 236 26.30 -31.82 20.30
N VAL A 237 25.77 -32.51 21.31
CA VAL A 237 25.92 -32.12 22.72
C VAL A 237 27.28 -32.64 23.20
N ARG A 238 28.19 -31.73 23.55
CA ARG A 238 29.41 -32.05 24.28
C ARG A 238 29.08 -32.17 25.77
N THR A 239 29.08 -33.38 26.31
CA THR A 239 29.01 -33.62 27.75
C THR A 239 30.41 -33.52 28.36
N ALA A 240 30.57 -32.64 29.35
CA ALA A 240 31.77 -32.57 30.18
C ALA A 240 31.82 -33.79 31.12
N LYS A 241 32.97 -34.44 31.17
CA LYS A 241 33.26 -35.61 32.01
C LYS A 241 33.83 -35.10 33.33
N ASN A 242 33.06 -35.17 34.42
CA ASN A 242 33.60 -35.00 35.77
C ASN A 242 34.27 -36.32 36.18
N GLN A 243 35.57 -36.28 36.46
CA GLN A 243 36.28 -37.33 37.19
C GLN A 243 36.25 -37.00 38.68
N LYS A 244 36.18 -38.08 39.46
CA LYS A 244 36.23 -38.15 40.92
C LYS A 244 37.38 -37.37 41.54
#